data_AF-A0A937TLM9-F1
#
_entry.id   AF-A0A937TLM9-F1
#
_cell.length_a   1.000
_cell.length_b   1.000
_cell.length_c   1.000
_cell.angle_alpha   90.00
_cell.angle_beta   90.00
_cell.angle_gamma   90.00
#
_symmetry.space_group_name_H-M   'P 1'
#
loop_
_entity.id
_entity.type
_entity.pdbx_description
1 polymer ?
#
loop_
_entity_poly.entity_id
_entity_poly.type
_entity_poly.pdbx_seq_one_letter_code
_entity_poly.pdbx_strand_id
1 'polypeptide(L)' 'MPQLIGILIALLVGILVGQDAKKRGMSPWAWGIFVFLILIIGLPVYFIVRKPKIEDQ' A
#
# COMPACT_ATOMS: atom_id res chain seq x y z
N MET A 1 -19.19 14.72 6.05
CA MET A 1 -19.05 13.86 4.86
C MET A 1 -17.68 13.88 4.17
N PRO A 2 -16.90 14.97 4.10
CA PRO A 2 -15.59 14.91 3.42
C PRO A 2 -14.58 13.96 4.08
N GLN A 3 -14.69 13.75 5.40
CA GLN A 3 -13.83 12.84 6.16
C GLN A 3 -14.01 11.37 5.74
N LEU A 4 -15.25 10.96 5.44
CA LEU A 4 -15.55 9.60 4.99
C LEU A 4 -14.89 9.31 3.65
N ILE A 5 -14.92 10.28 2.72
CA ILE A 5 -14.24 10.16 1.43
C ILE A 5 -12.73 9.97 1.63
N GLY A 6 -12.12 10.75 2.53
CA GLY A 6 -10.70 10.59 2.86
C GLY A 6 -10.34 9.21 3.40
N ILE A 7 -11.16 8.66 4.31
CA ILE A 7 -10.94 7.31 4.87
C ILE A 7 -11.09 6.24 3.79
N LEU A 8 -12.10 6.35 2.91
CA LEU A 8 -12.31 5.41 1.81
C LEU A 8 -11.15 5.43 0.80
N ILE A 9 -10.61 6.61 0.49
CA ILE A 9 -9.42 6.75 -0.36
C ILE A 9 -8.22 6.07 0.31
N ALA A 10 -7.95 6.37 1.59
CA ALA A 10 -6.84 5.74 2.30
C ALA A 10 -6.97 4.21 2.34
N LEU A 11 -8.19 3.70 2.58
CA LEU A 11 -8.48 2.27 2.60
C LEU A 11 -8.21 1.62 1.24
N LEU A 12 -8.71 2.23 0.16
CA LEU A 12 -8.51 1.75 -1.19
C LEU A 12 -7.01 1.70 -1.54
N VAL A 13 -6.26 2.76 -1.24
CA VAL A 13 -4.82 2.82 -1.49
C VAL A 13 -4.08 1.75 -0.69
N GLY A 14 -4.42 1.56 0.59
CA GLY A 14 -3.84 0.50 1.43
C GLY A 14 -4.07 -0.90 0.85
N ILE A 15 -5.28 -1.19 0.37
CA ILE A 15 -5.61 -2.47 -0.29
C ILE A 15 -4.76 -2.66 -1.55
N LEU A 16 -4.69 -1.64 -2.42
CA LEU A 16 -3.92 -1.71 -3.66
C LEU A 16 -2.41 -1.89 -3.41
N VAL A 17 -1.85 -1.19 -2.41
CA VAL A 17 -0.46 -1.37 -2.01
C VAL A 17 -0.20 -2.76 -1.43
N GLY A 18 -1.11 -3.28 -0.59
CA GLY A 18 -0.99 -4.64 -0.07
C GLY A 18 -0.96 -5.68 -1.19
N GLN A 19 -1.79 -5.51 -2.23
CA GLN A 19 -1.79 -6.36 -3.42
C GLN A 19 -0.50 -6.22 -4.25
N ASP A 20 0.01 -5.01 -4.47
CA ASP A 20 1.30 -4.79 -5.16
C ASP A 20 2.46 -5.39 -4.35
N ALA A 21 2.43 -5.29 -3.01
CA ALA A 21 3.44 -5.84 -2.11
C ALA A 21 3.50 -7.36 -2.22
N LYS A 22 2.33 -8.02 -2.27
CA LYS A 22 2.22 -9.47 -2.48
C LYS A 22 2.93 -9.90 -3.77
N LYS A 23 2.71 -9.18 -4.88
CA LYS A 23 3.32 -9.46 -6.19
C LYS A 23 4.84 -9.22 -6.23
N ARG A 24 5.40 -8.61 -5.19
CA ARG A 24 6.83 -8.28 -5.04
C ARG A 24 7.51 -9.09 -3.95
N GLY A 25 6.85 -10.12 -3.41
CA GLY A 25 7.38 -10.94 -2.32
C GLY A 25 7.59 -10.15 -1.01
N MET A 26 6.79 -9.12 -0.81
CA MET A 26 6.79 -8.30 0.41
C MET A 26 5.54 -8.61 1.24
N SER A 27 5.57 -8.33 2.55
CA SER A 27 4.42 -8.58 3.44
C SER A 27 3.21 -7.72 3.05
N PRO A 28 2.09 -8.31 2.59
CA PRO A 28 0.91 -7.55 2.14
C PRO A 28 0.25 -6.78 3.27
N TRP A 29 0.15 -7.40 4.46
CA TRP A 29 -0.49 -6.81 5.63
C TRP A 29 0.33 -5.66 6.21
N ALA A 30 1.66 -5.82 6.31
CA ALA A 30 2.51 -4.75 6.83
C ALA A 30 2.42 -3.51 5.94
N TRP A 31 2.54 -3.66 4.62
CA TRP A 31 2.50 -2.53 3.70
C TRP A 31 1.10 -1.93 3.55
N GLY A 32 0.05 -2.75 3.47
CA GLY A 32 -1.32 -2.25 3.34
C GLY A 32 -1.78 -1.46 4.57
N ILE A 33 -1.52 -1.97 5.78
CA ILE A 33 -1.89 -1.29 7.03
C ILE A 33 -1.05 -0.02 7.22
N PHE A 34 0.26 -0.08 6.95
CA PHE A 34 1.13 1.08 7.08
C PHE A 34 0.70 2.24 6.17
N VAL A 35 0.37 1.95 4.90
CA VAL A 35 -0.11 2.97 3.96
C VAL A 35 -1.51 3.46 4.32
N PHE A 36 -2.41 2.59 4.80
CA PHE A 36 -3.73 3.00 5.24
C PHE A 36 -3.66 4.01 6.40
N LEU A 37 -2.83 3.74 7.41
CA LEU A 37 -2.74 4.57 8.61
C LEU A 37 -1.93 5.86 8.39
N ILE A 38 -0.91 5.82 7.53
CA ILE A 38 0.02 6.95 7.34
C ILE A 38 0.24 7.22 5.85
N LEU A 39 -0.84 7.46 5.09
CA LEU A 39 -0.82 7.59 3.62
C LEU A 39 0.29 8.49 3.07
N ILE A 40 0.48 9.68 3.68
CA ILE A 40 1.43 10.70 3.22
C ILE A 40 2.89 10.23 3.32
N ILE A 41 3.22 9.38 4.29
CA ILE A 41 4.60 8.88 4.49
C ILE A 41 4.73 7.46 3.96
N GLY A 42 3.77 6.60 4.25
CA GLY A 42 3.79 5.20 3.90
C GLY A 42 3.80 4.96 2.40
N LEU A 43 3.04 5.74 1.62
CA LEU A 43 3.00 5.57 0.17
C LEU A 43 4.32 5.95 -0.52
N PRO A 44 4.95 7.12 -0.23
CA PRO A 44 6.29 7.42 -0.74
C PRO A 44 7.34 6.39 -0.31
N VAL A 45 7.37 6.00 0.97
CA VAL A 45 8.33 5.00 1.46
C VAL A 45 8.15 3.68 0.72
N TYR A 46 6.92 3.21 0.54
CA TYR A 46 6.63 2.00 -0.21
C TYR A 46 7.17 2.08 -1.64
N PHE A 47 6.95 3.19 -2.34
CA PHE A 47 7.45 3.33 -3.72
C PHE A 47 8.98 3.36 -3.83
N ILE A 48 9.68 3.86 -2.82
CA ILE A 48 11.15 3.88 -2.77
C ILE A 48 11.71 2.48 -2.49
N VAL A 49 11.14 1.75 -1.53
CA VAL A 49 11.73 0.49 -1.04
C VAL A 49 11.12 -0.77 -1.66
N ARG A 50 10.06 -0.65 -2.47
CA ARG A 50 9.41 -1.81 -3.07
C ARG A 50 10.38 -2.61 -3.92
N LYS A 51 10.36 -3.92 -3.74
CA LYS A 51 11.16 -4.84 -4.54
C LYS A 51 10.67 -4.86 -5.99
N PRO A 52 11.50 -5.29 -6.96
CA PRO A 52 11.01 -5.65 -8.28
C PRO A 52 9.82 -6.61 -8.17
N LYS A 53 8.92 -6.57 -9.16
CA LYS A 53 7.90 -7.62 -9.24
C LYS A 53 8.62 -8.96 -9.34
N ILE A 54 8.08 -9.95 -8.68
CA ILE A 54 8.50 -11.32 -8.95
C ILE A 54 8.16 -11.52 -10.42
N GLU A 55 9.16 -11.80 -11.24
CA GLU A 55 8.98 -12.16 -12.64
C GLU A 55 8.03 -13.36 -12.63
N ASP A 56 6.92 -13.27 -13.37
CA ASP A 56 6.06 -14.45 -13.55
C ASP A 56 6.98 -15.56 -14.07
N GLN A 57 7.17 -16.63 -13.28
CA GLN A 57 7.77 -17.85 -13.78
C GLN A 57 6.87 -18.45 -14.87
#